data_AF-A0A7V9I7U9-F1
#
_entry.id   AF-A0A7V9I7U9-F1
#
_cell.length_a   1.000
_cell.length_b   1.000
_cell.length_c   1.000
_cell.angle_alpha   90.00
_cell.angle_beta   90.00
_cell.angle_gamma   90.00
#
_symmetry.space_group_name_H-M   'P 1'
#
loop_
_entity.id
_entity.type
_entity.pdbx_description
1 polymer ?
#
loop_
_entity_poly.entity_id
_entity_poly.type
_entity_poly.pdbx_seq_one_letter_code
_entity_poly.pdbx_strand_id
1 'polypeptide(L)'
;MLIGLAGAGLVGGTWLLGELAMRLAFGSDAVLGRSLLTVLALLAACYLLNELLNQVLFARGLASLAAAAWVLGLLATGTGVLLIRAELLARVSYALTLGAVITTVALAGAHVLTLRTRPLATPTIPTRDGHAP
;
A
#
# COMPACT_ATOMS: atom_id res chain seq x y z
N MET A 1 0.05 5.70 15.96
CA MET A 1 1.33 6.45 16.02
C MET A 1 2.55 5.51 15.92
N LEU A 2 2.63 4.45 16.73
CA LEU A 2 3.75 3.49 16.72
C LEU A 2 3.98 2.79 15.37
N ILE A 3 2.90 2.35 14.70
CA ILE A 3 2.97 1.66 13.39
C ILE A 3 3.50 2.57 12.29
N GLY A 4 3.09 3.84 12.26
CA GLY A 4 3.59 4.81 11.28
C GLY A 4 5.07 5.11 11.47
N LEU A 5 5.53 5.16 12.73
CA LEU A 5 6.93 5.37 13.08
C LEU A 5 7.79 4.15 12.73
N ALA A 6 7.29 2.94 12.99
CA ALA A 6 7.91 1.69 12.57
C ALA A 6 8.00 1.60 11.03
N GLY A 7 6.95 1.99 10.32
CA GLY A 7 6.94 2.03 8.86
C GLY A 7 7.93 3.05 8.29
N ALA A 8 7.97 4.27 8.84
CA ALA A 8 8.94 5.28 8.45
C ALA A 8 10.39 4.82 8.74
N GLY A 9 10.62 4.17 9.88
CA GLY A 9 11.90 3.58 10.24
C GLY A 9 12.31 2.45 9.29
N LEU A 10 11.38 1.59 8.88
CA LEU A 10 11.65 0.50 7.94
C LEU A 10 11.96 1.04 6.54
N VAL A 11 11.18 2.00 6.03
CA VAL A 11 11.40 2.61 4.71
C VAL A 11 12.69 3.41 4.69
N GLY A 12 12.89 4.29 5.67
CA GLY A 12 14.10 5.09 5.81
C GLY A 12 15.34 4.23 6.06
N GLY A 13 15.23 3.19 6.88
CA GLY A 13 16.28 2.22 7.15
C GLY A 13 16.69 1.46 5.89
N THR A 14 15.72 0.96 5.12
CA THR A 14 15.99 0.29 3.83
C THR A 14 16.72 1.21 2.86
N TRP A 15 16.33 2.49 2.78
CA TRP A 15 16.96 3.46 1.89
C TRP A 15 18.36 3.91 2.32
N LEU A 16 18.58 4.10 3.63
CA LEU A 16 19.85 4.60 4.18
C LEU A 16 20.88 3.48 4.38
N LEU A 17 20.44 2.32 4.88
CA LEU A 17 21.31 1.24 5.32
C LEU A 17 21.34 0.06 4.36
N GLY A 18 20.49 0.03 3.33
CA GLY A 18 20.37 -1.12 2.42
C GLY A 18 21.67 -1.45 1.68
N GLU A 19 22.41 -0.43 1.23
CA GLU A 19 23.73 -0.63 0.59
C GLU A 19 24.74 -1.21 1.58
N LEU A 20 24.81 -0.66 2.79
CA LEU A 20 25.70 -1.13 3.84
C LEU A 20 25.38 -2.58 4.23
N ALA A 21 24.11 -2.91 4.41
CA ALA A 21 23.65 -4.26 4.74
C ALA A 21 24.04 -5.27 3.65
N MET A 22 23.89 -4.92 2.37
CA MET A 22 24.30 -5.78 1.26
C MET A 22 25.82 -5.99 1.24
N ARG A 23 26.61 -4.94 1.47
CA ARG A 23 28.08 -5.05 1.52
C ARG A 23 28.57 -5.89 2.70
N LEU A 24 27.90 -5.77 3.85
CA LEU A 24 28.18 -6.61 5.02
C LEU A 24 27.81 -8.09 4.80
N ALA A 25 26.71 -8.36 4.10
CA ALA A 25 26.21 -9.71 3.89
C ALA A 25 26.90 -10.45 2.73
N PHE A 26 27.26 -9.74 1.66
CA PHE A 26 27.71 -10.34 0.39
C PHE A 26 29.09 -9.85 -0.08
N GLY A 27 29.76 -8.98 0.69
CA GLY A 27 31.10 -8.47 0.38
C GLY A 27 31.12 -7.11 -0.33
N SER A 28 32.32 -6.53 -0.49
CA SER A 28 32.53 -5.16 -0.98
C SER A 28 32.01 -4.89 -2.39
N ASP A 29 31.91 -5.94 -3.21
CA ASP A 29 31.52 -5.89 -4.62
C ASP A 29 30.00 -5.95 -4.82
N ALA A 30 29.25 -6.27 -3.76
CA ALA A 30 27.79 -6.25 -3.77
C ALA A 30 27.27 -4.81 -3.70
N VAL A 31 27.29 -4.12 -4.84
CA VAL A 31 26.78 -2.75 -4.97
C VAL A 31 25.34 -2.78 -5.45
N LEU A 32 24.41 -2.44 -4.57
CA LEU A 32 23.04 -2.14 -4.96
C LEU A 32 22.94 -0.68 -5.38
N GLY A 33 22.51 -0.42 -6.62
CA GLY A 33 22.32 0.95 -7.08
C GLY A 33 21.33 1.74 -6.22
N ARG A 34 21.64 3.02 -5.94
CA ARG A 34 20.76 3.92 -5.17
C ARG A 34 19.35 4.03 -5.74
N SER A 35 19.22 3.95 -7.06
CA SER A 35 17.94 3.90 -7.77
C SER A 35 17.11 2.68 -7.37
N LEU A 36 17.72 1.50 -7.34
CA LEU A 36 17.05 0.26 -6.95
C LEU A 36 16.65 0.28 -5.47
N LEU A 37 17.52 0.79 -4.58
CA LEU A 37 17.17 0.98 -3.17
C LEU A 37 15.98 1.92 -2.98
N THR A 38 15.89 2.98 -3.77
CA THR A 38 14.75 3.91 -3.73
C THR A 38 13.46 3.22 -4.17
N VAL A 39 13.52 2.39 -5.20
CA VAL A 39 12.38 1.58 -5.66
C VAL A 39 11.97 0.56 -4.60
N LEU A 40 12.92 -0.13 -3.96
CA LEU A 40 12.62 -1.10 -2.90
C LEU A 40 12.03 -0.42 -1.65
N ALA A 41 12.53 0.76 -1.29
CA ALA A 41 11.97 1.56 -0.21
C ALA A 41 10.53 1.99 -0.52
N LEU A 42 10.25 2.41 -1.76
CA LEU A 42 8.90 2.73 -2.21
C LEU A 42 7.99 1.49 -2.17
N LEU A 43 8.46 0.35 -2.64
CA LEU A 43 7.73 -0.92 -2.57
C LEU A 43 7.36 -1.27 -1.13
N ALA A 44 8.30 -1.15 -0.19
CA ALA A 44 8.05 -1.40 1.22
C ALA A 44 7.01 -0.42 1.80
N ALA A 45 7.10 0.87 1.45
CA ALA A 45 6.12 1.87 1.87
C ALA A 45 4.71 1.54 1.36
N CYS A 46 4.59 1.23 0.07
CA CYS A 46 3.33 0.83 -0.55
C CYS A 46 2.77 -0.44 0.08
N TYR A 47 3.61 -1.44 0.37
CA TYR A 47 3.18 -2.69 0.99
C TYR A 47 2.57 -2.46 2.38
N LEU A 48 3.23 -1.67 3.23
CA LEU A 48 2.71 -1.32 4.56
C LEU A 48 1.39 -0.54 4.47
N LEU A 49 1.30 0.38 3.52
CA LEU A 49 0.07 1.14 3.30
C LEU A 49 -1.07 0.25 2.78
N ASN A 50 -0.77 -0.71 1.90
CA ASN A 50 -1.75 -1.69 1.42
C ASN A 50 -2.29 -2.54 2.56
N GLU A 51 -1.44 -2.98 3.48
CA GLU A 51 -1.85 -3.75 4.64
C GLU A 51 -2.79 -2.96 5.55
N LEU A 52 -2.47 -1.70 5.82
CA LEU A 52 -3.35 -0.81 6.57
C LEU A 52 -4.72 -0.63 5.88
N LEU A 53 -4.72 -0.37 4.57
CA LEU A 53 -5.96 -0.16 3.81
C LEU A 53 -6.80 -1.44 3.69
N ASN A 54 -6.17 -2.61 3.57
CA ASN A 54 -6.82 -3.91 3.61
C ASN A 54 -7.61 -4.09 4.91
N GLN A 55 -6.98 -3.85 6.06
CA GLN A 55 -7.64 -3.98 7.36
C GLN A 55 -8.83 -3.03 7.49
N VAL A 56 -8.68 -1.79 6.98
CA VAL A 56 -9.78 -0.81 6.95
C VAL A 56 -10.95 -1.27 6.08
N LEU A 57 -10.68 -1.84 4.90
CA LEU A 57 -11.72 -2.35 4.00
C LEU A 57 -12.39 -3.62 4.55
N PHE A 58 -11.62 -4.52 5.16
CA PHE A 58 -12.16 -5.71 5.83
C PHE A 58 -13.05 -5.35 7.01
N ALA A 59 -12.64 -4.39 7.85
CA ALA A 59 -13.46 -3.89 8.94
C ALA A 59 -14.78 -3.24 8.46
N ARG A 60 -14.84 -2.81 7.19
CA ARG A 60 -16.05 -2.26 6.54
C ARG A 60 -16.86 -3.31 5.79
N GLY A 61 -16.47 -4.59 5.81
CA GLY A 61 -17.14 -5.67 5.08
C GLY A 61 -16.87 -5.66 3.56
N LEU A 62 -15.86 -4.91 3.10
CA LEU A 62 -15.56 -4.69 1.68
C LEU A 62 -14.41 -5.57 1.19
N ALA A 63 -14.39 -6.84 1.62
CA ALA A 63 -13.33 -7.78 1.29
C ALA A 63 -13.18 -8.04 -0.21
N SER A 64 -14.29 -8.01 -0.96
CA SER A 64 -14.29 -8.19 -2.41
C SER A 64 -13.55 -7.05 -3.14
N LEU A 65 -13.71 -5.80 -2.69
CA LEU A 65 -12.99 -4.66 -3.25
C LEU A 65 -11.49 -4.73 -2.95
N ALA A 66 -11.13 -5.17 -1.75
CA ALA A 66 -9.72 -5.40 -1.40
C ALA A 66 -9.10 -6.48 -2.31
N ALA A 67 -9.79 -7.62 -2.48
CA ALA A 67 -9.32 -8.69 -3.37
C ALA A 67 -9.18 -8.21 -4.82
N ALA A 68 -10.12 -7.42 -5.34
CA ALA A 68 -10.05 -6.86 -6.68
C ALA A 68 -8.82 -5.95 -6.87
N ALA A 69 -8.48 -5.13 -5.87
CA ALA A 69 -7.28 -4.29 -5.91
C ALA A 69 -5.99 -5.12 -6.00
N TRP A 70 -5.91 -6.24 -5.26
CA TRP A 70 -4.77 -7.16 -5.34
C TRP A 70 -4.66 -7.86 -6.69
N VAL A 71 -5.77 -8.31 -7.26
CA VAL A 71 -5.79 -8.89 -8.60
C VAL A 71 -5.27 -7.88 -9.63
N LEU A 72 -5.69 -6.63 -9.55
CA LEU A 72 -5.22 -5.56 -10.43
C LEU A 72 -3.70 -5.34 -10.30
N GLY A 73 -3.19 -5.30 -9.07
CA GLY A 73 -1.75 -5.18 -8.82
C GLY A 73 -0.93 -6.37 -9.33
N LEU A 74 -1.45 -7.59 -9.23
CA LEU A 74 -0.81 -8.79 -9.77
C LEU A 74 -0.76 -8.76 -11.30
N LEU A 75 -1.85 -8.35 -11.96
CA LEU A 75 -1.87 -8.15 -13.41
C LEU A 75 -0.86 -7.08 -13.85
N ALA A 76 -0.77 -5.97 -13.11
CA ALA A 76 0.21 -4.93 -13.35
C ALA A 76 1.65 -5.42 -13.14
N THR A 77 1.89 -6.25 -12.12
CA THR A 77 3.20 -6.88 -11.91
C THR A 77 3.54 -7.80 -13.07
N GLY A 78 2.63 -8.70 -13.45
CA GLY A 78 2.85 -9.65 -14.54
C GLY A 78 3.14 -8.95 -15.88
N THR A 79 2.34 -7.93 -16.22
CA THR A 79 2.59 -7.10 -17.41
C THR A 79 3.91 -6.33 -17.30
N GLY A 80 4.24 -5.78 -16.15
CA GLY A 80 5.53 -5.12 -15.89
C GLY A 80 6.72 -6.05 -16.12
N VAL A 81 6.67 -7.30 -15.61
CA VAL A 81 7.74 -8.29 -15.82
C VAL A 81 7.96 -8.60 -17.30
N LEU A 82 6.88 -8.65 -18.09
CA LEU A 82 6.94 -8.96 -19.52
C LEU A 82 7.43 -7.77 -20.36
N LEU A 83 7.11 -6.54 -19.95
CA LEU A 83 7.35 -5.34 -20.77
C LEU A 83 8.62 -4.57 -20.41
N ILE A 84 9.04 -4.60 -19.14
CA ILE A 84 10.20 -3.82 -18.68
C ILE A 84 11.49 -4.48 -19.17
N ARG A 85 12.28 -3.73 -19.95
CA ARG A 85 13.61 -4.14 -20.41
C ARG A 85 14.66 -3.62 -19.44
N ALA A 86 15.06 -4.47 -18.50
CA ALA A 86 16.15 -4.21 -17.55
C ALA A 86 16.79 -5.55 -17.14
N GLU A 87 17.89 -5.49 -16.39
CA GLU A 87 18.45 -6.68 -15.74
C GLU A 87 17.40 -7.36 -14.84
N LEU A 88 17.52 -8.69 -14.66
CA LEU A 88 16.49 -9.51 -14.02
C LEU A 88 16.03 -8.95 -12.67
N LEU A 89 16.97 -8.58 -11.80
CA LEU A 89 16.68 -8.04 -10.48
C LEU A 89 15.91 -6.71 -10.59
N ALA A 90 16.45 -5.75 -11.34
CA ALA A 90 15.81 -4.44 -11.52
C ALA A 90 14.43 -4.56 -12.16
N ARG A 91 14.29 -5.41 -13.18
CA ARG A 91 13.01 -5.69 -13.85
C ARG A 91 11.95 -6.19 -12.88
N VAL A 92 12.29 -7.19 -12.06
CA VAL A 92 11.38 -7.76 -11.06
C VAL A 92 11.03 -6.71 -10.00
N SER A 93 12.03 -5.97 -9.49
CA SER A 93 11.80 -4.91 -8.51
C SER A 93 10.89 -3.80 -9.04
N TYR A 94 11.11 -3.33 -10.27
CA TYR A 94 10.26 -2.31 -10.90
C TYR A 94 8.84 -2.82 -11.13
N ALA A 95 8.69 -4.04 -11.65
CA ALA A 95 7.38 -4.64 -11.87
C ALA A 95 6.58 -4.83 -10.58
N LEU A 96 7.21 -5.34 -9.52
CA LEU A 96 6.59 -5.49 -8.20
C LEU A 96 6.20 -4.14 -7.60
N THR A 97 7.08 -3.14 -7.73
CA THR A 97 6.80 -1.78 -7.23
C THR A 97 5.62 -1.17 -7.97
N LEU A 98 5.57 -1.32 -9.29
CA LEU A 98 4.45 -0.85 -10.10
C LEU A 98 3.13 -1.51 -9.67
N GLY A 99 3.14 -2.84 -9.49
CA GLY A 99 1.99 -3.57 -8.97
C GLY A 99 1.55 -3.09 -7.60
N ALA A 100 2.49 -2.91 -6.66
CA ALA A 100 2.20 -2.43 -5.32
C ALA A 100 1.59 -1.03 -5.32
N VAL A 101 2.12 -0.10 -6.14
CA VAL A 101 1.58 1.25 -6.31
C VAL A 101 0.16 1.21 -6.86
N ILE A 102 -0.09 0.39 -7.88
CA ILE A 102 -1.44 0.23 -8.46
C ILE A 102 -2.42 -0.32 -7.43
N THR A 103 -2.01 -1.33 -6.64
CA THR A 103 -2.81 -1.84 -5.52
C THR A 103 -3.10 -0.74 -4.50
N THR A 104 -2.10 0.07 -4.13
CA THR A 104 -2.28 1.19 -3.19
C THR A 104 -3.31 2.18 -3.68
N VAL A 105 -3.21 2.60 -4.95
CA VAL A 105 -4.14 3.55 -5.56
C VAL A 105 -5.56 2.96 -5.59
N ALA A 106 -5.71 1.69 -5.95
CA ALA A 106 -7.01 1.02 -5.99
C ALA A 106 -7.65 0.89 -4.60
N LEU A 107 -6.88 0.45 -3.58
CA LEU A 107 -7.35 0.35 -2.20
C LEU A 107 -7.71 1.73 -1.62
N ALA A 108 -6.87 2.74 -1.86
CA ALA A 108 -7.13 4.10 -1.41
C ALA A 108 -8.37 4.69 -2.10
N GLY A 109 -8.53 4.45 -3.40
CA GLY A 109 -9.71 4.83 -4.17
C GLY A 109 -10.98 4.20 -3.61
N ALA A 110 -10.97 2.88 -3.35
CA ALA A 110 -12.08 2.18 -2.73
C ALA A 110 -12.42 2.78 -1.34
N HIS A 111 -11.40 3.06 -0.52
CA HIS A 111 -11.60 3.71 0.77
C HIS A 111 -12.27 5.09 0.63
N VAL A 112 -11.78 5.95 -0.26
CA VAL A 112 -12.33 7.30 -0.47
C VAL A 112 -13.77 7.24 -1.00
N LEU A 113 -14.07 6.35 -1.94
CA LEU A 113 -15.42 6.17 -2.47
C LEU A 113 -16.40 5.81 -1.34
N THR A 114 -15.99 4.94 -0.41
CA THR A 114 -16.85 4.53 0.72
C THR A 114 -17.07 5.63 1.76
N LEU A 115 -16.16 6.62 1.84
CA LEU A 115 -16.40 7.81 2.67
C LEU A 115 -17.45 8.72 2.04
N ARG A 116 -17.49 8.80 0.70
CA ARG A 116 -18.43 9.66 -0.03
C ARG A 116 -19.86 9.13 -0.04
N THR A 117 -20.07 7.83 0.15
CA THR A 117 -21.40 7.20 0.06
C THR A 117 -22.15 7.10 1.39
N ARG A 118 -21.59 7.57 2.52
CA ARG A 118 -22.34 7.64 3.78
C ARG A 118 -23.35 8.80 3.74
N PRO A 119 -24.67 8.54 3.78
CA PRO A 119 -25.66 9.60 3.94
C PRO A 119 -25.46 10.26 5.31
N LEU A 120 -25.57 11.58 5.37
CA LEU A 120 -25.76 12.30 6.63
C LEU A 120 -27.01 11.69 7.28
N ALA A 121 -26.85 10.93 8.37
CA ALA A 121 -27.98 10.47 9.15
C ALA A 121 -28.72 11.71 9.64
N THR A 122 -29.90 11.99 9.07
CA THR A 122 -30.79 13.04 9.56
C THR A 122 -31.10 12.69 11.01
N PRO A 123 -30.73 13.53 11.99
CA PRO A 123 -31.03 13.23 13.38
C PRO A 123 -32.55 13.18 13.51
N THR A 124 -33.09 12.00 13.78
CA THR A 124 -34.49 11.84 14.18
C THR A 124 -34.64 12.54 15.51
N ILE A 125 -35.13 13.78 15.49
CA ILE A 125 -35.53 14.49 16.70
C ILE A 125 -36.66 13.65 17.32
N PRO A 126 -36.51 13.11 18.55
CA PRO A 126 -37.59 12.38 19.18
C PRO A 126 -38.76 13.36 19.35
N THR A 127 -39.87 13.09 18.67
CA THR A 127 -41.14 13.75 18.93
C THR A 127 -41.52 13.41 20.36
N ARG A 128 -41.42 14.40 21.24
CA ARG A 128 -41.91 14.33 22.62
C ARG A 128 -43.43 14.19 22.53
N ASP A 129 -43.91 12.96 22.57
CA ASP A 129 -45.34 12.68 22.55
C ASP A 129 -46.03 13.44 23.68
N GLY A 130 -47.00 14.26 23.28
CA GLY A 130 -47.71 15.17 24.16
C GLY A 130 -48.47 14.40 25.23
N HIS A 131 -48.25 14.79 26.48
CA HIS A 131 -49.23 14.56 27.55
C HIS A 131 -50.48 15.40 27.22
N ALA A 132 -51.57 14.73 26.87
CA ALA A 132 -52.89 15.34 26.91
C ALA A 132 -53.41 15.31 28.37
N PRO A 133 -54.02 16.42 28.85
CA PRO A 133 -54.59 16.53 30.19
C PRO A 133 -55.90 15.74 30.37
#